data_AF-A0A248YL88-F1
#
_entry.id   AF-A0A248YL88-F1
#
_cell.length_a   1.000
_cell.length_b   1.000
_cell.length_c   1.000
_cell.angle_alpha   90.00
_cell.angle_beta   90.00
_cell.angle_gamma   90.00
#
_symmetry.space_group_name_H-M   'P 1'
#
loop_
_entity.id
_entity.type
_entity.pdbx_description
1 polymer ?
#
loop_
_entity_poly.entity_id
_entity_poly.type
_entity_poly.pdbx_seq_one_letter_code
_entity_poly.pdbx_strand_id
1 'polypeptide(L)'
;MVDVVATVRTNGNAGALSYQWLRSGAEPTAVLTEHIGRGQRTATLRLRWSFEGVGTTIETATLNITDPTPIQASTTFRYACPA
;
A
#
# COMPACT_ATOMS: atom_id res chain seq x y z
N MET A 1 15.09 -1.88 -4.48
CA MET A 1 13.99 -1.68 -3.51
C MET A 1 13.05 -0.64 -4.08
N VAL A 2 11.74 -0.83 -3.92
CA VAL A 2 10.70 0.14 -4.32
C VAL A 2 9.82 0.43 -3.09
N ASP A 3 9.56 1.71 -2.85
CA ASP A 3 8.59 2.17 -1.86
C ASP A 3 7.33 2.65 -2.57
N VAL A 4 6.22 1.96 -2.35
CA VAL A 4 4.90 2.40 -2.81
C VAL A 4 4.20 3.07 -1.64
N VAL A 5 3.71 4.29 -1.85
CA VAL A 5 3.09 5.10 -0.81
C VAL A 5 1.67 5.43 -1.22
N ALA A 6 0.70 5.05 -0.38
CA ALA A 6 -0.68 5.48 -0.51
C ALA A 6 -0.99 6.58 0.50
N THR A 7 -1.62 7.64 0.02
CA THR A 7 -2.10 8.75 0.85
C THR A 7 -3.60 8.63 1.00
N VAL A 8 -4.05 8.31 2.21
CA VAL A 8 -5.48 8.20 2.54
C VAL A 8 -5.96 9.50 3.16
N ARG A 9 -7.01 10.09 2.60
CA ARG A 9 -7.66 11.27 3.19
C ARG A 9 -8.71 10.82 4.20
N THR A 10 -8.57 11.27 5.43
CA THR A 10 -9.49 10.95 6.53
C THR A 10 -10.38 12.16 6.86
N ASN A 11 -11.43 11.95 7.65
CA ASN A 11 -12.34 12.99 8.11
C ASN A 11 -11.80 13.81 9.30
N GLY A 12 -10.62 13.48 9.84
CA GLY A 12 -10.04 14.13 11.01
C GLY A 12 -10.54 13.60 12.37
N ASN A 13 -11.45 12.62 12.36
CA ASN A 13 -11.86 11.94 13.59
C ASN A 13 -10.82 10.89 13.98
N ALA A 14 -10.67 10.67 15.29
CA ALA A 14 -9.85 9.57 15.77
C ALA A 14 -10.49 8.23 15.41
N GLY A 15 -9.66 7.24 15.09
CA GLY A 15 -10.11 5.90 14.73
C GLY A 15 -8.97 5.02 14.26
N ALA A 16 -9.32 3.92 13.61
CA ALA A 16 -8.36 3.04 12.96
C ALA A 16 -8.88 2.69 11.55
N LEU A 17 -7.96 2.29 10.68
CA LEU A 17 -8.27 1.70 9.39
C LEU A 17 -7.58 0.35 9.28
N SER A 18 -8.29 -0.63 8.74
CA SER A 18 -7.72 -1.94 8.43
C SER A 18 -7.48 -2.06 6.95
N TYR A 19 -6.28 -2.49 6.56
CA TYR A 19 -5.87 -2.53 5.16
C TYR A 19 -4.92 -3.67 4.88
N GLN A 20 -4.82 -4.06 3.61
CA GLN A 20 -3.88 -5.06 3.12
C GLN A 20 -3.28 -4.61 1.80
N TRP A 21 -2.03 -4.99 1.58
CA TRP A 21 -1.36 -4.80 0.30
C TRP A 21 -1.35 -6.11 -0.49
N LEU A 22 -1.77 -6.00 -1.74
CA LEU A 22 -1.69 -7.06 -2.74
C LEU A 22 -0.62 -6.66 -3.75
N ARG A 23 0.27 -7.60 -4.06
CA ARG A 23 1.37 -7.44 -5.01
C ARG A 23 1.17 -8.42 -6.15
N SER A 24 1.39 -8.01 -7.38
CA SER A 24 1.50 -8.97 -8.49
C SER A 24 2.61 -9.99 -8.21
N GLY A 25 2.32 -11.27 -8.46
CA GLY A 25 3.31 -12.34 -8.34
C GLY A 25 3.72 -12.73 -6.91
N ALA A 26 3.04 -12.20 -5.87
CA ALA A 26 3.29 -12.58 -4.48
C ALA A 26 2.00 -12.85 -3.72
N GLU A 27 2.10 -13.70 -2.69
CA GLU A 27 0.98 -13.95 -1.78
C GLU A 27 0.52 -12.65 -1.09
N PRO A 28 -0.79 -12.53 -0.81
CA PRO A 28 -1.34 -11.41 -0.04
C PRO A 28 -0.60 -11.21 1.28
N THR A 29 -0.35 -9.95 1.65
CA THR A 29 0.25 -9.65 2.96
C THR A 29 -0.80 -9.78 4.07
N ALA A 30 -0.33 -9.90 5.32
CA ALA A 30 -1.20 -9.78 6.48
C ALA A 30 -2.00 -8.46 6.46
N VAL A 31 -3.19 -8.49 7.06
CA VAL A 31 -3.97 -7.29 7.32
C VAL A 31 -3.23 -6.46 8.37
N LEU A 32 -3.04 -5.18 8.06
CA LEU A 32 -2.41 -4.18 8.91
C LEU A 32 -3.48 -3.23 9.43
N THR A 33 -3.22 -2.66 10.60
CA THR A 33 -4.10 -1.65 11.22
C THR A 33 -3.32 -0.36 11.42
N GLU A 34 -3.79 0.72 10.81
CA GLU A 34 -3.22 2.05 10.99
C GLU A 34 -4.14 2.87 11.91
N HIS A 35 -3.56 3.52 12.91
CA HIS A 35 -4.29 4.34 13.87
C HIS A 35 -4.28 5.80 13.43
N ILE A 36 -5.46 6.42 13.41
CA ILE A 36 -5.66 7.81 13.02
C ILE A 36 -5.87 8.64 14.28
N GLY A 37 -4.95 9.57 14.51
CA GLY A 37 -5.05 10.53 15.61
C GLY A 37 -6.16 11.55 15.40
N ARG A 38 -6.67 12.13 16.49
CA ARG A 38 -7.63 13.23 16.41
C ARG A 38 -7.01 14.42 15.68
N GLY A 39 -7.73 14.97 14.70
CA GLY A 39 -7.26 16.08 13.85
C GLY A 39 -6.37 15.64 12.68
N GLN A 40 -5.95 14.37 12.61
CA GLN A 40 -5.19 13.84 11.49
C GLN A 40 -6.12 13.64 10.29
N ARG A 41 -5.91 14.43 9.24
CA ARG A 41 -6.69 14.38 7.98
C ARG A 41 -6.05 13.55 6.88
N THR A 42 -4.86 13.02 7.14
CA THR A 42 -4.08 12.25 6.17
C THR A 42 -3.33 11.13 6.86
N ALA A 43 -3.40 9.93 6.28
CA ALA A 43 -2.64 8.77 6.70
C ALA A 43 -1.76 8.29 5.54
N THR A 44 -0.57 7.81 5.85
CA THR A 44 0.40 7.35 4.86
C THR A 44 0.64 5.86 5.04
N LEU A 45 0.15 5.06 4.11
CA LEU A 45 0.31 3.61 4.13
C LEU A 45 1.46 3.25 3.18
N ARG A 46 2.50 2.60 3.70
CA ARG A 46 3.70 2.28 2.93
C ARG A 46 3.79 0.78 2.67
N LEU A 47 4.13 0.44 1.44
CA LEU A 47 4.55 -0.89 1.02
C LEU A 47 6.03 -0.83 0.64
N ARG A 48 6.86 -1.52 1.43
CA ARG A 48 8.26 -1.75 1.11
C ARG A 48 8.37 -3.03 0.31
N TRP A 49 8.85 -2.93 -0.92
CA TRP A 49 9.00 -4.08 -1.81
C TRP A 49 10.46 -4.27 -2.22
N SER A 50 11.05 -5.38 -1.77
CA SER A 50 12.34 -5.87 -2.25
C SER A 50 12.15 -6.68 -3.55
N PHE A 51 12.93 -6.33 -4.56
CA PHE A 51 13.05 -7.07 -5.80
C PHE A 51 14.42 -7.74 -5.80
N GLU A 52 14.47 -9.00 -6.22
CA GLU A 52 15.70 -9.77 -6.37
C GLU A 52 15.88 -10.14 -7.84
N GLY A 53 17.12 -10.06 -8.33
CA GLY A 53 17.47 -10.36 -9.72
C GLY A 53 17.65 -9.14 -10.63
N VAL A 54 18.22 -9.41 -11.80
CA VAL A 54 18.41 -8.46 -12.90
C VAL A 54 17.28 -8.59 -13.92
N GLY A 55 16.99 -7.52 -14.66
CA GLY A 55 15.97 -7.52 -15.70
C GLY A 55 14.89 -6.46 -15.52
N THR A 56 13.85 -6.54 -16.34
CA THR A 56 12.69 -5.64 -16.29
C THR A 56 11.43 -6.44 -15.98
N THR A 57 10.63 -5.95 -15.03
CA THR A 57 9.28 -6.45 -14.77
C THR A 57 8.29 -5.29 -14.62
N ILE A 58 7.02 -5.55 -14.89
CA ILE A 58 5.91 -4.62 -14.66
C ILE A 58 5.12 -5.18 -13.49
N GLU A 59 4.95 -4.35 -12.47
CA GLU A 59 4.38 -4.75 -11.20
C GLU A 59 3.18 -3.88 -10.85
N THR A 60 2.19 -4.48 -10.20
CA THR A 60 1.00 -3.80 -9.71
C THR A 60 0.93 -3.95 -8.20
N ALA A 61 0.82 -2.82 -7.52
CA ALA A 61 0.53 -2.74 -6.10
C ALA A 61 -0.92 -2.29 -5.92
N THR A 62 -1.70 -3.09 -5.19
CA THR A 62 -3.10 -2.81 -4.90
C THR A 62 -3.27 -2.69 -3.39
N LEU A 63 -3.72 -1.52 -2.94
CA LEU A 63 -4.16 -1.28 -1.57
C LEU A 63 -5.63 -1.65 -1.46
N ASN A 64 -5.97 -2.51 -0.52
CA ASN A 64 -7.34 -2.83 -0.17
C ASN A 64 -7.61 -2.44 1.30
N ILE A 65 -8.38 -1.39 1.51
CA ILE A 65 -8.89 -0.97 2.82
C ILE A 65 -10.17 -1.75 3.06
N THR A 66 -10.26 -2.50 4.16
CA THR A 66 -11.41 -3.34 4.50
C THR A 66 -12.31 -2.70 5.55
N ASP A 67 -11.77 -1.83 6.39
CA ASP A 67 -12.47 -1.12 7.45
C ASP A 67 -11.92 0.32 7.58
N PRO A 68 -12.75 1.34 7.86
CA PRO A 68 -14.19 1.30 8.17
C PRO A 68 -15.11 1.27 6.94
N THR A 69 -14.56 1.49 5.75
CA THR A 69 -15.32 1.44 4.50
C THR A 69 -14.45 0.74 3.46
N PRO A 70 -14.96 -0.34 2.83
CA PRO A 70 -14.21 -1.06 1.81
C PRO A 70 -13.87 -0.15 0.62
N ILE A 71 -12.58 0.09 0.39
CA ILE A 71 -12.06 0.91 -0.71
C ILE A 71 -10.79 0.27 -1.26
N GLN A 72 -10.65 0.24 -2.58
CA GLN A 72 -9.47 -0.27 -3.25
C GLN A 72 -8.82 0.81 -4.12
N ALA A 73 -7.50 0.82 -4.15
CA ALA A 73 -6.70 1.66 -5.04
C ALA A 73 -5.52 0.84 -5.58
N SER A 74 -5.14 1.05 -6.83
CA SER A 74 -4.02 0.35 -7.44
C SER A 74 -3.10 1.29 -8.21
N THR A 75 -1.85 0.89 -8.34
CA THR A 75 -0.86 1.55 -9.17
C THR A 75 0.05 0.53 -9.83
N THR A 76 0.44 0.81 -11.07
CA THR A 76 1.33 -0.05 -11.85
C THR A 76 2.62 0.72 -12.10
N PHE A 77 3.76 0.05 -11.90
CA PHE A 77 5.07 0.62 -12.13
C PHE A 77 5.98 -0.40 -12.80
N ARG A 78 7.02 0.10 -13.46
CA ARG A 78 8.05 -0.72 -14.10
C ARG A 78 9.28 -0.75 -13.19
N TYR A 79 9.72 -1.95 -12.82
CA TYR A 79 11.02 -2.16 -12.20
C TYR A 79 12.02 -2.53 -13.30
N ALA A 80 13.19 -1.88 -13.30
CA ALA A 80 14.29 -2.20 -14.18
C ALA A 80 15.59 -2.20 -13.38
N CYS A 81 16.26 -3.35 -13.35
CA CYS A 81 17.58 -3.52 -12.75
C CYS A 81 18.56 -3.88 -13.86
N PRO A 82 19.53 -3.00 -14.19
CA PRO A 82 20.57 -3.33 -15.17
C PRO A 82 21.43 -4.49 -14.66
N ALA A 83 21.92 -5.29 -15.60
CA ALA A 83 22.85 -6.38 -15.35
C ALA A 83 24.28 -5.88 -15.09
#